data_AF-A0A3P6EWH3-F1
#
_entry.id   AF-A0A3P6EWH3-F1
#
_cell.length_a   1.000
_cell.length_b   1.000
_cell.length_c   1.000
_cell.angle_alpha   90.00
_cell.angle_beta   90.00
_cell.angle_gamma   90.00
#
_symmetry.space_group_name_H-M   'P 1'
#
loop_
_entity.id
_entity.type
_entity.pdbx_description
1 polymer ?
#
loop_
_entity_poly.entity_id
_entity_poly.type
_entity_poly.pdbx_seq_one_letter_code
_entity_poly.pdbx_strand_id
1 'polypeptide(L)'
;MHNLFCTLGKEIGSSVENNLGKSRLWNHQQVTVSARGIFIYMSKIGKGIALERKALIKMPNLPYFKIFDSGCPLQCDPVDCQVNLPNGLEFPLKEIRYLHWLKFPREELPPDFNPMNLIDLRLPYSKIRRALSNAESLRRLSLEGCTKLDKLPEDAENMKSLAFLNLRGCTSLLSLSEMSNLISLRTLILSECSKFSEFHVKS
;
A
#
# COMPACT_ATOMS: atom_id res chain seq x y z
N MET A 1 16.78 17.56 -10.43
CA MET A 1 15.62 16.68 -10.13
C MET A 1 15.38 15.61 -11.19
N HIS A 2 15.48 15.89 -12.50
CA HIS A 2 15.27 14.89 -13.58
C HIS A 2 16.19 13.65 -13.50
N ASN A 3 17.45 13.83 -13.07
CA ASN A 3 18.42 12.74 -12.99
C ASN A 3 18.15 11.71 -11.87
N LEU A 4 17.54 12.12 -10.74
CA LEU A 4 17.30 11.22 -9.61
C LEU A 4 16.19 10.19 -9.94
N PHE A 5 15.17 10.66 -10.65
CA PHE A 5 14.03 9.87 -11.11
C PHE A 5 14.42 8.88 -12.22
N CYS A 6 15.28 9.30 -13.16
CA CYS A 6 15.87 8.38 -14.14
C CYS A 6 16.79 7.35 -13.49
N THR A 7 17.58 7.72 -12.48
CA THR A 7 18.44 6.78 -11.75
C THR A 7 17.61 5.75 -10.97
N LEU A 8 16.46 6.13 -10.41
CA LEU A 8 15.61 5.16 -9.73
C LEU A 8 14.77 4.30 -10.66
N GLY A 9 14.31 4.85 -11.79
CA GLY A 9 13.78 4.01 -12.88
C GLY A 9 14.80 2.96 -13.32
N LYS A 10 16.10 3.33 -13.33
CA LYS A 10 17.22 2.42 -13.59
C LYS A 10 17.58 1.51 -12.41
N GLU A 11 17.37 1.88 -11.14
CA GLU A 11 17.66 1.03 -9.97
C GLU A 11 16.52 0.04 -9.68
N ILE A 12 15.26 0.49 -9.73
CA ILE A 12 14.10 -0.42 -9.79
C ILE A 12 14.23 -1.31 -11.03
N GLY A 13 14.70 -0.75 -12.15
CA GLY A 13 14.98 -1.51 -13.35
C GLY A 13 16.12 -2.51 -13.21
N SER A 14 17.23 -2.13 -12.58
CA SER A 14 18.44 -2.96 -12.37
C SER A 14 18.20 -4.08 -11.36
N SER A 15 17.41 -3.81 -10.30
CA SER A 15 16.99 -4.82 -9.32
C SER A 15 16.10 -5.90 -9.96
N VAL A 16 15.40 -5.56 -11.05
CA VAL A 16 14.63 -6.49 -11.88
C VAL A 16 15.48 -7.15 -12.98
N GLU A 17 16.43 -6.44 -13.60
CA GLU A 17 17.35 -6.99 -14.63
C GLU A 17 18.26 -8.10 -14.10
N ASN A 18 18.64 -8.06 -12.82
CA ASN A 18 19.43 -9.12 -12.17
C ASN A 18 18.72 -10.49 -12.12
N ASN A 19 17.40 -10.55 -12.35
CA ASN A 19 16.62 -11.80 -12.37
C ASN A 19 16.24 -12.27 -13.79
N LEU A 20 16.48 -11.48 -14.85
CA LEU A 20 15.92 -11.75 -16.19
C LEU A 20 16.94 -11.73 -17.34
N GLY A 21 18.23 -11.59 -17.05
CA GLY A 21 19.23 -11.48 -18.11
C GLY A 21 19.13 -10.13 -18.83
N LYS A 22 20.25 -9.69 -19.39
CA LYS A 22 20.42 -8.36 -19.98
C LYS A 22 19.42 -8.10 -21.12
N SER A 23 18.29 -7.50 -20.81
CA SER A 23 17.28 -7.09 -21.78
C SER A 23 17.00 -5.59 -21.64
N ARG A 24 17.74 -4.84 -22.46
CA ARG A 24 17.47 -3.50 -23.00
C ARG A 24 16.17 -2.82 -22.53
N LEU A 25 16.36 -1.63 -21.94
CA LEU A 25 15.49 -0.45 -22.03
C LEU A 25 14.01 -0.69 -21.66
N TRP A 26 13.70 -0.46 -20.39
CA TRP A 26 12.35 -0.24 -19.86
C TRP A 26 11.54 0.71 -20.77
N ASN A 27 10.48 0.18 -21.38
CA ASN A 27 9.57 0.97 -22.20
C ASN A 27 8.74 1.90 -21.29
N HIS A 28 8.49 3.13 -21.76
CA HIS A 28 7.70 4.21 -21.12
C HIS A 28 6.28 3.82 -20.63
N GLN A 29 5.87 2.57 -20.77
CA GLN A 29 4.54 2.08 -20.47
C GLN A 29 4.44 1.30 -19.15
N GLN A 30 5.54 0.84 -18.53
CA GLN A 30 5.54 -0.06 -17.35
C GLN A 30 5.75 0.64 -16.00
N VAL A 31 6.66 1.60 -15.96
CA VAL A 31 6.92 2.45 -14.78
C VAL A 31 6.86 3.90 -15.23
N THR A 32 5.92 4.67 -14.68
CA THR A 32 5.88 6.11 -14.91
C THR A 32 6.51 6.78 -13.70
N VAL A 33 7.65 7.42 -13.93
CA VAL A 33 8.26 8.30 -12.94
C VAL A 33 7.93 9.73 -13.34
N SER A 34 7.19 10.43 -12.50
CA SER A 34 6.87 11.85 -12.66
C SER A 34 7.63 12.68 -11.63
N ALA A 35 7.65 14.00 -11.82
CA ALA A 35 8.26 14.93 -10.86
C ALA A 35 7.72 14.78 -9.42
N ARG A 36 6.57 14.12 -9.23
CA ARG A 36 5.90 13.99 -7.92
C ARG A 36 5.62 12.54 -7.53
N GLY A 37 5.92 11.54 -8.35
CA GLY A 37 5.47 10.20 -7.98
C GLY A 37 6.01 9.07 -8.84
N ILE A 38 6.00 7.88 -8.25
CA ILE A 38 6.36 6.62 -8.91
C ILE A 38 5.07 5.80 -9.05
N PHE A 39 4.86 5.31 -10.26
CA PHE A 39 3.70 4.51 -10.63
C PHE A 39 4.20 3.24 -11.33
N ILE A 40 3.94 2.08 -10.74
CA ILE A 40 4.32 0.77 -11.26
C ILE A 40 3.03 0.03 -11.64
N TYR A 41 2.91 -0.31 -12.93
CA TYR A 41 1.76 -1.01 -13.50
C TYR A 41 2.07 -2.51 -13.59
N MET A 42 1.57 -3.31 -12.64
CA MET A 42 1.95 -4.72 -12.50
C MET A 42 1.56 -5.59 -13.71
N SER A 43 0.39 -5.36 -14.31
CA SER A 43 -0.07 -6.11 -15.51
C SER A 43 0.86 -6.00 -16.72
N LYS A 44 1.76 -5.01 -16.75
CA LYS A 44 2.69 -4.82 -17.86
C LYS A 44 4.05 -5.46 -17.63
N ILE A 45 4.28 -6.06 -16.46
CA ILE A 45 5.59 -6.64 -16.08
C ILE A 45 5.66 -8.14 -16.39
N GLY A 46 4.52 -8.83 -16.48
CA GLY A 46 4.43 -10.23 -16.96
C GLY A 46 5.04 -11.30 -16.03
N LYS A 47 5.88 -10.92 -15.05
CA LYS A 47 6.38 -11.72 -13.94
C LYS A 47 6.51 -10.83 -12.69
N GLY A 48 6.53 -11.42 -11.49
CA GLY A 48 6.73 -10.67 -10.25
C GLY A 48 8.03 -9.84 -10.25
N ILE A 49 8.07 -8.75 -9.47
CA ILE A 49 9.25 -7.89 -9.29
C ILE A 49 9.93 -8.16 -7.95
N ALA A 50 11.25 -8.03 -7.89
CA ALA A 50 11.97 -7.92 -6.64
C ALA A 50 12.32 -6.45 -6.37
N LEU A 51 12.00 -5.95 -5.18
CA LEU A 51 12.49 -4.65 -4.72
C LEU A 51 13.58 -4.87 -3.67
N GLU A 52 14.73 -4.27 -3.91
CA GLU A 52 15.84 -4.25 -2.97
C GLU A 52 15.54 -3.41 -1.72
N ARG A 53 16.21 -3.77 -0.61
CA ARG A 53 16.05 -3.11 0.69
C ARG A 53 16.16 -1.59 0.63
N LYS A 54 17.10 -1.06 -0.17
CA LYS A 54 17.40 0.37 -0.28
C LYS A 54 16.75 1.04 -1.50
N ALA A 55 15.82 0.36 -2.18
CA ALA A 55 15.22 0.86 -3.42
C ALA A 55 14.53 2.23 -3.25
N LEU A 56 14.13 2.64 -2.05
CA LEU A 56 13.43 3.91 -1.83
C LEU A 56 14.26 4.95 -1.04
N ILE A 57 15.50 4.61 -0.65
CA ILE A 57 16.31 5.46 0.24
C ILE A 57 16.69 6.80 -0.38
N LYS A 58 16.84 6.84 -1.72
CA LYS A 58 17.21 8.06 -2.46
C LYS A 58 16.03 9.00 -2.70
N MET A 59 14.82 8.65 -2.28
CA MET A 59 13.60 9.45 -2.50
C MET A 59 12.78 9.65 -1.22
N PRO A 60 13.38 10.18 -0.14
CA PRO A 60 12.65 10.38 1.12
C PRO A 60 11.47 11.35 0.99
N ASN A 61 11.51 12.23 -0.02
CA ASN A 61 10.52 13.29 -0.23
C ASN A 61 9.46 12.93 -1.28
N LEU A 62 9.25 11.65 -1.60
CA LEU A 62 8.29 11.21 -2.62
C LEU A 62 6.84 11.42 -2.12
N PRO A 63 6.00 12.25 -2.78
CA PRO A 63 4.64 12.48 -2.29
C PRO A 63 3.63 11.42 -2.77
N TYR A 64 3.86 10.76 -3.91
CA TYR A 64 2.96 9.74 -4.46
C TYR A 64 3.72 8.45 -4.80
N PHE A 65 3.33 7.32 -4.20
CA PHE A 65 3.84 6.00 -4.53
C PHE A 65 2.69 5.05 -4.85
N LYS A 66 2.67 4.49 -6.06
CA LYS A 66 1.64 3.55 -6.50
C LYS A 66 2.25 2.31 -7.13
N ILE A 67 1.95 1.15 -6.56
CA ILE A 67 2.08 -0.15 -7.19
C ILE A 67 0.66 -0.68 -7.34
N PHE A 68 0.18 -0.80 -8.58
CA PHE A 68 -1.21 -1.13 -8.85
C PHE A 68 -1.35 -1.95 -10.12
N ASP A 69 -2.54 -2.47 -10.33
CA ASP A 69 -2.94 -3.12 -11.57
C ASP A 69 -4.28 -2.54 -12.03
N SER A 70 -4.41 -2.29 -13.32
CA SER A 70 -5.68 -1.92 -13.97
C SER A 70 -6.67 -3.08 -14.05
N GLY A 71 -6.23 -4.33 -13.81
CA GLY A 71 -7.00 -5.52 -14.16
C GLY A 71 -7.39 -6.51 -13.06
N CYS A 72 -7.11 -6.30 -11.76
CA CYS A 72 -7.33 -7.38 -10.77
C CYS A 72 -8.51 -7.16 -9.78
N PRO A 73 -9.71 -7.63 -10.13
CA PRO A 73 -10.75 -8.05 -9.20
C PRO A 73 -10.59 -9.55 -8.89
N LEU A 74 -10.21 -9.89 -7.64
CA LEU A 74 -10.41 -11.20 -6.97
C LEU A 74 -9.87 -12.51 -7.60
N GLN A 75 -9.41 -12.56 -8.85
CA GLN A 75 -9.15 -13.81 -9.59
C GLN A 75 -7.78 -13.87 -10.30
N CYS A 76 -6.85 -13.01 -9.92
CA CYS A 76 -5.48 -13.09 -10.45
C CYS A 76 -4.72 -14.17 -9.69
N ASP A 77 -4.19 -15.16 -10.42
CA ASP A 77 -3.27 -16.17 -9.90
C ASP A 77 -2.20 -15.47 -9.03
N PRO A 78 -1.98 -15.89 -7.77
CA PRO A 78 -1.04 -15.25 -6.86
C PRO A 78 0.38 -15.06 -7.42
N VAL A 79 0.76 -15.82 -8.45
CA VAL A 79 2.12 -15.85 -9.01
C VAL A 79 2.42 -14.69 -9.96
N ASP A 80 1.43 -14.14 -10.66
CA ASP A 80 1.70 -13.27 -11.84
C ASP A 80 1.90 -11.78 -11.54
N CYS A 81 1.72 -11.33 -10.29
CA CYS A 81 1.79 -9.91 -9.92
C CYS A 81 2.36 -9.69 -8.50
N GLN A 82 3.37 -10.48 -8.10
CA GLN A 82 3.94 -10.37 -6.76
C GLN A 82 5.13 -9.42 -6.70
N VAL A 83 5.15 -8.55 -5.69
CA VAL A 83 6.35 -7.80 -5.29
C VAL A 83 7.06 -8.57 -4.18
N ASN A 84 8.28 -9.00 -4.44
CA ASN A 84 9.13 -9.73 -3.50
C ASN A 84 10.11 -8.77 -2.82
N LEU A 85 10.26 -8.90 -1.50
CA LEU A 85 11.18 -8.12 -0.68
C LEU A 85 12.23 -9.04 -0.04
N PRO A 86 13.17 -9.62 -0.83
CA PRO A 86 14.04 -10.71 -0.38
C PRO A 86 14.89 -10.34 0.85
N ASN A 87 15.35 -9.10 0.89
CA ASN A 87 16.17 -8.55 1.99
C ASN A 87 15.40 -7.52 2.82
N GLY A 88 14.07 -7.55 2.74
CA GLY A 88 13.19 -6.53 3.28
C GLY A 88 13.18 -5.21 2.51
N LEU A 89 12.68 -4.16 3.16
CA LEU A 89 12.52 -2.83 2.59
C LEU A 89 12.69 -1.77 3.68
N GLU A 90 13.58 -0.81 3.43
CA GLU A 90 13.62 0.49 4.12
C GLU A 90 12.62 1.42 3.46
N PHE A 91 11.84 2.15 4.27
CA PHE A 91 10.75 2.97 3.81
C PHE A 91 10.77 4.38 4.39
N PRO A 92 11.88 5.15 4.18
CA PRO A 92 12.08 6.47 4.78
C PRO A 92 11.30 7.59 4.06
N LEU A 93 10.08 7.30 3.58
CA LEU A 93 9.25 8.23 2.80
C LEU A 93 8.51 9.21 3.72
N LYS A 94 9.22 10.26 4.17
CA LYS A 94 8.72 11.24 5.16
C LYS A 94 7.64 12.17 4.61
N GLU A 95 7.69 12.46 3.31
CA GLU A 95 6.75 13.39 2.65
C GLU A 95 5.62 12.68 1.90
N ILE A 96 5.48 11.36 2.05
CA ILE A 96 4.43 10.61 1.35
C ILE A 96 3.05 11.16 1.75
N ARG A 97 2.24 11.46 0.72
CA ARG A 97 0.86 11.91 0.89
C ARG A 97 -0.12 10.85 0.42
N TYR A 98 0.29 10.05 -0.57
CA TYR A 98 -0.53 9.00 -1.15
C TYR A 98 0.30 7.73 -1.35
N LEU A 99 -0.15 6.64 -0.74
CA LEU A 99 0.45 5.33 -0.86
C LEU A 99 -0.61 4.34 -1.35
N HIS A 100 -0.42 3.79 -2.53
CA HIS A 100 -1.18 2.64 -3.03
C HIS A 100 -0.21 1.49 -3.26
N TRP A 101 -0.42 0.37 -2.59
CA TRP A 101 0.37 -0.83 -2.79
C TRP A 101 -0.53 -2.06 -2.87
N LEU A 102 -0.80 -2.50 -4.10
CA LEU A 102 -1.54 -3.71 -4.37
C LEU A 102 -0.76 -4.93 -3.87
N LYS A 103 -1.43 -5.83 -3.13
CA LYS A 103 -0.84 -7.07 -2.61
C LYS A 103 0.44 -6.82 -1.81
N PHE A 104 0.44 -5.85 -0.90
CA PHE A 104 1.59 -5.55 -0.05
C PHE A 104 2.05 -6.82 0.70
N PRO A 105 3.33 -7.21 0.57
CA PRO A 105 3.75 -8.58 0.88
C PRO A 105 3.94 -8.86 2.37
N ARG A 106 3.99 -7.82 3.22
CA ARG A 106 4.24 -7.94 4.66
C ARG A 106 2.96 -7.80 5.48
N GLU A 107 3.00 -8.33 6.70
CA GLU A 107 1.90 -8.23 7.67
C GLU A 107 1.88 -6.89 8.42
N GLU A 108 2.97 -6.13 8.34
CA GLU A 108 3.13 -4.80 8.94
C GLU A 108 3.93 -3.90 8.00
N LEU A 109 3.66 -2.59 8.04
CA LEU A 109 4.48 -1.60 7.33
C LEU A 109 5.87 -1.50 7.98
N PRO A 110 6.91 -1.09 7.23
CA PRO A 110 8.26 -0.97 7.79
C PRO A 110 8.30 -0.02 8.99
N PRO A 111 9.07 -0.33 10.05
CA PRO A 111 9.05 0.42 11.31
C PRO A 111 9.59 1.86 11.16
N ASP A 112 10.37 2.13 10.12
CA ASP A 112 10.87 3.46 9.75
C ASP A 112 9.85 4.29 8.97
N PHE A 113 8.66 3.75 8.70
CA PHE A 113 7.59 4.47 8.03
C PHE A 113 6.91 5.48 8.97
N ASN A 114 6.92 6.75 8.57
CA ASN A 114 6.20 7.82 9.26
C ASN A 114 4.96 8.25 8.47
N PRO A 115 3.73 7.92 8.91
CA PRO A 115 2.50 8.26 8.22
C PRO A 115 1.93 9.64 8.57
N MET A 116 2.64 10.48 9.32
CA MET A 116 2.13 11.79 9.80
C MET A 116 1.58 12.69 8.70
N ASN A 117 2.18 12.66 7.51
CA ASN A 117 1.76 13.44 6.33
C ASN A 117 0.80 12.69 5.38
N LEU A 118 0.53 11.41 5.64
CA LEU A 118 -0.23 10.54 4.76
C LEU A 118 -1.71 10.94 4.73
N ILE A 119 -2.28 11.07 3.53
CA ILE A 119 -3.67 11.48 3.31
C ILE A 119 -4.52 10.32 2.80
N ASP A 120 -3.96 9.46 1.96
CA ASP A 120 -4.67 8.31 1.35
C ASP A 120 -3.74 7.09 1.36
N LEU A 121 -4.15 6.06 2.11
CA LEU A 121 -3.49 4.76 2.16
C LEU A 121 -4.40 3.70 1.52
N ARG A 122 -3.88 2.98 0.54
CA ARG A 122 -4.54 1.82 -0.06
C ARG A 122 -3.59 0.65 -0.08
N LEU A 123 -3.96 -0.41 0.62
CA LEU A 123 -3.23 -1.68 0.67
C LEU A 123 -4.15 -2.85 0.27
N PRO A 124 -4.80 -2.80 -0.90
CA PRO A 124 -5.77 -3.83 -1.26
C PRO A 124 -5.10 -5.21 -1.43
N TYR A 125 -5.80 -6.26 -1.00
CA TYR A 125 -5.38 -7.66 -1.06
C TYR A 125 -4.04 -7.94 -0.36
N SER A 126 -3.73 -7.15 0.65
CA SER A 126 -2.47 -7.26 1.39
C SER A 126 -2.56 -8.25 2.54
N LYS A 127 -1.40 -8.61 3.10
CA LYS A 127 -1.31 -9.46 4.30
C LYS A 127 -1.34 -8.66 5.60
N ILE A 128 -1.61 -7.37 5.54
CA ILE A 128 -1.52 -6.44 6.67
C ILE A 128 -2.48 -6.86 7.80
N ARG A 129 -1.96 -6.89 9.03
CA ARG A 129 -2.73 -7.22 10.25
C ARG A 129 -2.81 -6.05 11.23
N ARG A 130 -1.81 -5.16 11.22
CA ARG A 130 -1.79 -3.94 12.02
C ARG A 130 -1.60 -2.75 11.09
N ALA A 131 -2.45 -1.75 11.27
CA ALA A 131 -2.37 -0.51 10.50
C ALA A 131 -1.82 0.64 11.36
N LEU A 132 -1.53 1.72 10.66
CA LEU A 132 -0.71 2.87 11.04
C LEU A 132 -0.99 3.46 12.43
N SER A 133 0.03 3.45 13.28
CA SER A 133 0.12 4.39 14.40
C SER A 133 0.41 5.80 13.87
N ASN A 134 -0.09 6.85 14.55
CA ASN A 134 0.23 8.26 14.26
C ASN A 134 -0.18 8.79 12.87
N ALA A 135 -1.24 8.25 12.27
CA ALA A 135 -1.77 8.68 10.97
C ALA A 135 -2.88 9.75 11.09
N GLU A 136 -2.64 10.81 11.85
CA GLU A 136 -3.67 11.84 12.18
C GLU A 136 -4.22 12.59 10.96
N SER A 137 -3.39 12.76 9.93
CA SER A 137 -3.75 13.42 8.67
C SER A 137 -4.53 12.52 7.71
N LEU A 138 -4.65 11.21 8.01
CA LEU A 138 -5.23 10.23 7.09
C LEU A 138 -6.71 10.50 6.88
N ARG A 139 -7.11 10.66 5.62
CA ARG A 139 -8.50 10.92 5.22
C ARG A 139 -9.15 9.73 4.54
N ARG A 140 -8.36 8.85 3.92
CA ARG A 140 -8.85 7.66 3.22
C ARG A 140 -7.99 6.46 3.55
N LEU A 141 -8.64 5.37 3.96
CA LEU A 141 -8.02 4.07 4.19
C LEU A 141 -8.78 3.00 3.41
N SER A 142 -8.06 2.23 2.59
CA SER A 142 -8.61 1.08 1.86
C SER A 142 -7.79 -0.16 2.12
N LEU A 143 -8.37 -1.14 2.80
CA LEU A 143 -7.81 -2.46 3.09
C LEU A 143 -8.65 -3.57 2.44
N GLU A 144 -9.35 -3.24 1.34
CA GLU A 144 -10.15 -4.17 0.56
C GLU A 144 -9.43 -5.50 0.31
N GLY A 145 -10.10 -6.63 0.58
CA GLY A 145 -9.59 -7.97 0.32
C GLY A 145 -8.46 -8.41 1.24
N CYS A 146 -8.18 -7.69 2.33
CA CYS A 146 -7.25 -8.14 3.37
C CYS A 146 -7.88 -9.27 4.20
N THR A 147 -7.93 -10.48 3.65
CA THR A 147 -8.63 -11.65 4.22
C THR A 147 -8.03 -12.16 5.54
N LYS A 148 -6.84 -11.70 5.93
CA LYS A 148 -6.21 -12.01 7.23
C LYS A 148 -6.45 -10.96 8.31
N LEU A 149 -7.05 -9.82 7.96
CA LEU A 149 -7.38 -8.77 8.92
C LEU A 149 -8.57 -9.24 9.77
N ASP A 150 -8.37 -9.36 11.07
CA ASP A 150 -9.36 -9.83 12.05
C ASP A 150 -9.95 -8.70 12.91
N LYS A 151 -9.15 -7.67 13.19
CA LYS A 151 -9.55 -6.40 13.81
C LYS A 151 -8.85 -5.21 13.15
N LEU A 152 -9.41 -4.01 13.31
CA LEU A 152 -8.60 -2.81 13.15
C LEU A 152 -7.57 -2.71 14.29
N PRO A 153 -6.37 -2.13 14.06
CA PRO A 153 -5.43 -1.87 15.14
C PRO A 153 -6.06 -0.95 16.20
N GLU A 154 -5.66 -1.15 17.46
CA GLU A 154 -6.09 -0.32 18.60
C GLU A 154 -5.77 1.18 18.35
N ASP A 155 -4.65 1.45 17.69
CA ASP A 155 -4.20 2.80 17.33
C ASP A 155 -5.07 3.52 16.28
N ALA A 156 -6.11 2.88 15.74
CA ALA A 156 -7.10 3.52 14.86
C ALA A 156 -7.77 4.73 15.52
N GLU A 157 -7.72 4.82 16.85
CA GLU A 157 -8.13 6.00 17.62
C GLU A 157 -7.45 7.31 17.18
N ASN A 158 -6.25 7.24 16.59
CA ASN A 158 -5.51 8.41 16.17
C ASN A 158 -5.97 8.96 14.80
N MET A 159 -6.86 8.25 14.09
CA MET A 159 -7.30 8.60 12.74
C MET A 159 -8.50 9.58 12.72
N LYS A 160 -8.43 10.67 13.49
CA LYS A 160 -9.53 11.64 13.68
C LYS A 160 -10.01 12.30 12.38
N SER A 161 -9.14 12.41 11.38
CA SER A 161 -9.44 12.99 10.07
C SER A 161 -10.02 12.00 9.06
N LEU A 162 -10.15 10.71 9.42
CA LEU A 162 -10.53 9.65 8.49
C LEU A 162 -11.98 9.85 8.04
N ALA A 163 -12.18 10.09 6.75
CA ALA A 163 -13.49 10.31 6.15
C ALA A 163 -14.01 9.10 5.38
N PHE A 164 -13.12 8.22 4.94
CA PHE A 164 -13.45 7.05 4.12
C PHE A 164 -12.67 5.81 4.59
N LEU A 165 -13.39 4.74 4.89
CA LEU A 165 -12.83 3.45 5.27
C LEU A 165 -13.46 2.33 4.42
N ASN A 166 -12.63 1.65 3.61
CA ASN A 166 -13.03 0.51 2.81
C ASN A 166 -12.39 -0.77 3.34
N LEU A 167 -13.23 -1.70 3.81
CA LEU A 167 -12.88 -3.02 4.33
C LEU A 167 -13.58 -4.14 3.53
N ARG A 168 -14.08 -3.85 2.32
CA ARG A 168 -14.77 -4.83 1.48
C ARG A 168 -13.95 -6.13 1.37
N GLY A 169 -14.57 -7.29 1.52
CA GLY A 169 -13.90 -8.59 1.33
C GLY A 169 -12.89 -8.94 2.43
N CYS A 170 -12.86 -8.24 3.56
CA CYS A 170 -12.08 -8.64 4.74
C CYS A 170 -12.78 -9.80 5.46
N THR A 171 -12.66 -11.01 4.92
CA THR A 171 -13.43 -12.19 5.37
C THR A 171 -13.09 -12.69 6.78
N SER A 172 -11.94 -12.31 7.35
CA SER A 172 -11.60 -12.66 8.74
C SER A 172 -11.98 -11.59 9.77
N LEU A 173 -12.45 -10.42 9.33
CA LEU A 173 -12.79 -9.31 10.21
C LEU A 173 -13.96 -9.71 11.11
N LEU A 174 -13.76 -9.65 12.42
CA LEU A 174 -14.77 -10.05 13.42
C LEU A 174 -15.58 -8.84 13.89
N SER A 175 -14.89 -7.75 14.24
CA SER A 175 -15.52 -6.56 14.80
C SER A 175 -14.74 -5.28 14.48
N LEU A 176 -15.41 -4.15 14.65
CA LEU A 176 -14.80 -2.82 14.68
C LEU A 176 -14.95 -2.27 16.10
N SER A 177 -13.98 -2.58 16.97
CA SER A 177 -13.94 -2.03 18.32
C SER A 177 -13.46 -0.58 18.33
N GLU A 178 -14.08 0.24 19.19
CA GLU A 178 -13.59 1.57 19.59
C GLU A 178 -13.39 2.61 18.45
N MET A 179 -14.36 2.70 17.54
CA MET A 179 -14.39 3.71 16.47
C MET A 179 -14.79 5.12 16.96
N SER A 180 -14.90 5.35 18.28
CA SER A 180 -15.40 6.63 18.84
C SER A 180 -14.59 7.85 18.45
N ASN A 181 -13.31 7.65 18.08
CA ASN A 181 -12.42 8.72 17.66
C ASN A 181 -12.47 8.99 16.14
N LEU A 182 -13.17 8.18 15.35
CA LEU A 182 -13.37 8.40 13.92
C LEU A 182 -14.50 9.41 13.64
N ILE A 183 -14.43 10.56 14.30
CA ILE A 183 -15.46 11.62 14.27
C ILE A 183 -15.72 12.20 12.88
N SER A 184 -14.76 12.05 11.96
CA SER A 184 -14.87 12.56 10.59
C SER A 184 -15.40 11.53 9.59
N LEU A 185 -15.68 10.29 10.02
CA LEU A 185 -16.00 9.18 9.12
C LEU A 185 -17.35 9.41 8.44
N ARG A 186 -17.34 9.41 7.09
CA ARG A 186 -18.55 9.62 6.26
C ARG A 186 -18.91 8.39 5.44
N THR A 187 -17.97 7.48 5.23
CA THR A 187 -18.17 6.29 4.41
C THR A 187 -17.44 5.11 5.02
N LEU A 188 -18.19 4.04 5.27
CA LEU A 188 -17.69 2.74 5.73
C LEU A 188 -18.22 1.66 4.77
N ILE A 189 -17.31 0.87 4.19
CA ILE A 189 -17.65 -0.25 3.29
C ILE A 189 -17.24 -1.56 3.96
N LEU A 190 -18.22 -2.44 4.19
CA LEU A 190 -18.07 -3.75 4.84
C LEU A 190 -18.67 -4.90 4.01
N SER A 191 -18.99 -4.66 2.74
CA SER A 191 -19.52 -5.68 1.85
C SER A 191 -18.57 -6.88 1.77
N GLU A 192 -19.10 -8.10 1.70
CA GLU A 192 -18.29 -9.35 1.60
C GLU A 192 -17.40 -9.66 2.82
N CYS A 193 -17.64 -9.04 3.98
CA CYS A 193 -17.01 -9.42 5.26
C CYS A 193 -17.79 -10.56 5.94
N SER A 194 -17.50 -11.81 5.58
CA SER A 194 -18.32 -12.97 5.98
C SER A 194 -18.33 -13.33 7.47
N LYS A 195 -17.29 -12.97 8.23
CA LYS A 195 -17.21 -13.22 9.68
C LYS A 195 -17.56 -12.01 10.56
N PHE A 196 -17.91 -10.88 9.94
CA PHE A 196 -18.17 -9.65 10.67
C PHE A 196 -19.50 -9.75 11.43
N SER A 197 -19.46 -9.62 12.76
CA SER A 197 -20.64 -9.81 13.62
C SER A 197 -20.99 -8.61 14.49
N GLU A 198 -20.06 -7.70 14.77
CA GLU A 198 -20.27 -6.61 15.75
C GLU A 198 -19.76 -5.24 15.28
N PHE A 199 -20.60 -4.22 15.50
CA PHE A 199 -20.29 -2.81 15.24
C PHE A 199 -20.76 -1.95 16.42
N HIS A 200 -19.82 -1.33 17.15
CA HIS A 200 -20.13 -0.44 18.27
C HIS A 200 -19.84 1.02 17.91
N VAL A 201 -20.88 1.84 17.90
CA VAL A 201 -20.77 3.31 17.86
C VAL A 201 -21.01 3.81 19.27
N LYS A 202 -20.01 4.45 19.90
CA LYS A 202 -20.27 5.25 21.10
C LYS A 202 -20.95 6.53 20.63
N SER A 203 -22.24 6.65 20.91
CA SER A 203 -23.04 7.88 20.77
C SER A 203 -22.65 8.92 21.80
#